data_AF-A0A0F9M1C7-F1
#
_entry.id   AF-A0A0F9M1C7-F1
#
_cell.length_a   1.000
_cell.length_b   1.000
_cell.length_c   1.000
_cell.angle_alpha   90.00
_cell.angle_beta   90.00
_cell.angle_gamma   90.00
#
_symmetry.space_group_name_H-M   'P 1'
#
loop_
_entity.id
_entity.type
_entity.pdbx_description
1 polymer ?
#
loop_
_entity_poly.entity_id
_entity_poly.type
_entity_poly.pdbx_seq_one_letter_code
_entity_poly.pdbx_strand_id
1 'polypeptide(L)'
;MKKVSDKQKKIYAGWLDVKVRRIRYLIEKYEDSLCEYCGRHGKRHGGGLYMLDGHHIIKRSQGGSNNDDNCYICHRICHTKIHDQNIKVQQEDFQGFKKEMEL
;
A
#
# COMPACT_ATOMS: atom_id res chain seq x y z
N MET A 1 -3.41 -13.47 24.41
CA MET A 1 -3.54 -13.05 22.99
C MET A 1 -4.71 -13.81 22.36
N LYS A 2 -5.67 -13.14 21.69
CA LYS A 2 -6.79 -13.82 21.01
C LYS A 2 -6.27 -14.62 19.80
N LYS A 3 -6.68 -15.88 19.68
CA LYS A 3 -6.30 -16.76 18.56
C LYS A 3 -7.05 -16.30 17.30
N VAL A 4 -6.31 -15.98 16.24
CA VAL A 4 -6.89 -15.56 14.95
C VAL A 4 -7.52 -16.78 14.27
N SER A 5 -8.74 -16.62 13.73
CA SER A 5 -9.45 -17.71 13.05
C SER A 5 -8.76 -18.13 11.75
N ASP A 6 -8.92 -19.38 11.33
CA ASP A 6 -8.33 -19.85 10.07
C ASP A 6 -8.88 -19.13 8.83
N LYS A 7 -10.14 -18.66 8.91
CA LYS A 7 -10.74 -17.77 7.91
C LYS A 7 -9.95 -16.46 7.78
N GLN A 8 -9.60 -15.84 8.91
CA GLN A 8 -8.80 -14.61 8.91
C GLN A 8 -7.37 -14.84 8.42
N LYS A 9 -6.75 -15.97 8.75
CA LYS A 9 -5.43 -16.33 8.20
C LYS A 9 -5.44 -16.42 6.68
N LYS A 10 -6.46 -17.09 6.10
CA LYS A 10 -6.63 -17.18 4.63
C LYS A 10 -6.80 -15.80 4.00
N ILE A 11 -7.59 -14.93 4.61
CA ILE A 11 -7.77 -13.55 4.17
C ILE A 11 -6.43 -12.79 4.18
N TYR A 12 -5.64 -12.92 5.24
CA TYR A 12 -4.33 -12.26 5.33
C TYR A 12 -3.34 -12.80 4.32
N ALA A 13 -3.33 -14.11 4.08
CA ALA A 13 -2.51 -14.72 3.03
C ALA A 13 -2.89 -14.18 1.64
N GLY A 14 -4.18 -14.09 1.33
CA GLY A 14 -4.66 -13.50 0.07
C GLY A 14 -4.26 -12.03 -0.10
N TRP A 15 -4.31 -11.24 0.98
CA TRP A 15 -3.86 -9.84 0.93
C TRP A 15 -2.35 -9.71 0.73
N LEU A 16 -1.56 -10.59 1.37
CA LEU A 16 -0.12 -10.62 1.20
C LEU A 16 0.25 -10.90 -0.27
N ASP A 17 -0.46 -11.82 -0.91
CA ASP A 17 -0.26 -12.18 -2.32
C ASP A 17 -0.59 -10.99 -3.26
N VAL A 18 -1.72 -10.33 -3.05
CA VAL A 18 -2.10 -9.08 -3.77
C VAL A 18 -1.01 -8.02 -3.63
N LYS A 19 -0.52 -7.78 -2.41
CA LYS A 19 0.56 -6.83 -2.15
C LYS A 19 1.83 -7.18 -2.93
N VAL A 20 2.23 -8.46 -2.92
CA VAL A 20 3.44 -8.91 -3.64
C VAL A 20 3.28 -8.72 -5.14
N ARG A 21 2.11 -9.05 -5.72
CA ARG A 21 1.84 -8.79 -7.14
C ARG A 21 1.91 -7.31 -7.48
N ARG A 22 1.30 -6.44 -6.66
CA ARG A 22 1.34 -5.00 -6.88
C ARG A 22 2.77 -4.42 -6.80
N ILE A 23 3.57 -4.86 -5.83
CA ILE A 23 4.98 -4.46 -5.74
C ILE A 23 5.77 -4.91 -6.98
N ARG A 24 5.54 -6.13 -7.48
CA ARG A 24 6.18 -6.63 -8.71
C ARG A 24 5.82 -5.76 -9.91
N TYR A 25 4.54 -5.43 -10.07
CA TYR A 25 4.09 -4.53 -11.11
C TYR A 25 4.82 -3.19 -11.09
N LEU A 26 4.98 -2.56 -9.92
CA LEU A 26 5.70 -1.29 -9.80
C LEU A 26 7.19 -1.43 -10.17
N ILE A 27 7.83 -2.54 -9.78
CA ILE A 27 9.22 -2.82 -10.15
C ILE A 27 9.35 -3.04 -11.67
N GLU A 28 8.44 -3.78 -12.28
CA GLU A 28 8.45 -4.02 -13.73
C GLU A 28 8.24 -2.73 -14.52
N LYS A 29 7.40 -1.81 -14.01
CA LYS A 29 7.05 -0.57 -14.69
C LYS A 29 8.05 0.57 -14.48
N TYR A 30 8.62 0.69 -13.28
CA TYR A 30 9.47 1.82 -12.89
C TYR A 30 10.92 1.41 -12.57
N GLU A 31 11.25 0.13 -12.76
CA GLU A 31 12.56 -0.46 -12.41
C GLU A 31 12.91 -0.34 -10.91
N ASP A 32 11.94 0.02 -10.06
CA ASP A 32 12.14 0.20 -8.63
C ASP A 32 10.89 -0.13 -7.80
N SER A 33 11.09 -0.48 -6.53
CA SER A 33 10.01 -0.69 -5.57
C SER A 33 9.62 0.64 -4.92
N LEU A 34 8.65 1.31 -5.54
CA LEU A 34 8.23 2.65 -5.16
C LEU A 34 7.03 2.67 -4.22
N CYS A 35 6.97 3.71 -3.39
CA CYS A 35 5.76 4.15 -2.72
C CYS A 35 4.91 4.95 -3.70
N GLU A 36 3.70 4.49 -4.00
CA GLU A 36 2.78 5.15 -4.93
C GLU A 36 2.28 6.51 -4.41
N TYR A 37 2.49 6.84 -3.13
CA TYR A 37 2.15 8.16 -2.57
C TYR A 37 3.27 9.16 -2.77
N CYS A 38 4.46 8.90 -2.23
CA CYS A 38 5.56 9.86 -2.25
C CYS A 38 6.59 9.61 -3.36
N GLY A 39 6.38 8.60 -4.22
CA GLY A 39 7.27 8.25 -5.34
C GLY A 39 8.68 7.79 -4.95
N ARG A 40 8.99 7.67 -3.65
CA ARG A 40 10.32 7.26 -3.18
C ARG A 40 10.42 5.75 -3.02
N HIS A 41 11.64 5.23 -3.20
CA HIS A 41 11.99 3.84 -2.93
C HIS A 41 11.54 3.39 -1.53
N GLY A 42 11.05 2.15 -1.40
CA GLY A 42 10.70 1.55 -0.12
C GLY A 42 11.21 0.12 0.04
N LYS A 43 11.42 -0.28 1.30
CA LYS A 43 11.91 -1.62 1.64
C LYS A 43 10.79 -2.66 1.42
N ARG A 44 11.12 -3.73 0.70
CA ARG A 44 10.21 -4.85 0.42
C ARG A 44 10.02 -5.82 1.60
N HIS A 45 11.02 -5.90 2.48
CA HIS A 45 11.07 -6.82 3.60
C HIS A 45 11.53 -6.12 4.89
N GLY A 46 11.32 -6.79 6.02
CA GLY A 46 11.71 -6.30 7.34
C GLY A 46 10.64 -5.44 8.00
N GLY A 47 11.07 -4.43 8.75
CA GLY A 47 10.20 -3.46 9.41
C GLY A 47 10.75 -2.04 9.29
N GLY A 48 9.96 -1.06 9.73
CA GLY A 48 10.34 0.36 9.75
C GLY A 48 9.40 1.25 8.94
N LEU A 49 9.61 2.56 9.05
CA LEU A 49 8.73 3.59 8.50
C LEU A 49 8.66 3.57 6.97
N TYR A 50 9.76 3.22 6.31
CA TYR A 50 9.90 3.16 4.85
C TYR A 50 9.69 1.75 4.27
N MET A 51 9.10 0.83 5.04
CA MET A 51 8.66 -0.45 4.49
C MET A 51 7.41 -0.23 3.62
N LEU A 52 7.37 -0.86 2.45
CA LEU A 52 6.20 -0.89 1.60
C LEU A 52 5.12 -1.79 2.19
N ASP A 53 3.91 -1.25 2.27
CA ASP A 53 2.72 -1.94 2.73
C ASP A 53 1.54 -1.68 1.79
N GLY A 54 0.60 -2.62 1.79
CA GLY A 54 -0.61 -2.51 1.00
C GLY A 54 -1.67 -1.70 1.73
N HIS A 55 -2.21 -0.69 1.06
CA HIS A 55 -3.38 0.07 1.46
C HIS A 55 -4.56 -0.31 0.57
N HIS A 56 -5.73 -0.51 1.17
CA HIS A 56 -6.99 -0.66 0.43
C HIS A 56 -7.53 0.70 0.02
N ILE A 57 -7.60 1.00 -1.28
CA ILE A 57 -8.13 2.27 -1.80
C ILE A 57 -9.58 2.47 -1.34
N ILE A 58 -10.40 1.45 -1.55
CA ILE A 58 -11.74 1.30 -0.97
C ILE A 58 -11.59 0.36 0.22
N LYS A 59 -11.92 0.85 1.42
CA LYS A 59 -11.84 0.04 2.64
C LYS A 59 -12.72 -1.19 2.50
N ARG A 60 -12.28 -2.33 3.06
CA ARG A 60 -13.10 -3.56 3.05
C ARG A 60 -14.46 -3.38 3.74
N SER A 61 -14.53 -2.55 4.79
CA SER A 61 -15.80 -2.23 5.47
C SER A 61 -16.78 -1.45 4.59
N GLN A 62 -16.31 -0.88 3.48
CA GLN A 62 -17.10 -0.17 2.47
C GLN A 62 -17.33 -1.04 1.21
N GLY A 63 -17.03 -2.33 1.27
CA GLY A 63 -17.19 -3.26 0.14
C GLY A 63 -15.96 -3.38 -0.76
N GLY A 64 -14.81 -2.80 -0.39
CA GLY A 64 -13.58 -2.93 -1.17
C GLY A 64 -13.08 -4.37 -1.29
N SER A 65 -12.68 -4.75 -2.50
CA SER A 65 -12.14 -6.08 -2.84
C SER A 65 -10.69 -6.26 -2.38
N ASN A 66 -10.28 -7.52 -2.20
CA ASN A 66 -8.88 -7.91 -2.04
C ASN A 66 -8.29 -8.29 -3.40
N ASN A 67 -8.16 -7.32 -4.30
CA ASN A 67 -7.57 -7.51 -5.63
C ASN A 67 -6.53 -6.42 -5.90
N ASP A 68 -5.80 -6.60 -7.00
CA ASP A 68 -4.70 -5.72 -7.36
C ASP A 68 -5.19 -4.30 -7.65
N ASP A 69 -6.35 -4.14 -8.29
CA ASP A 69 -6.97 -2.82 -8.59
C ASP A 69 -7.32 -1.99 -7.34
N ASN A 70 -7.59 -2.65 -6.22
CA ASN A 70 -7.89 -2.00 -4.94
C ASN A 70 -6.66 -1.95 -4.01
N CYS A 71 -5.48 -2.32 -4.50
CA CYS A 71 -4.24 -2.31 -3.74
C CYS A 71 -3.36 -1.14 -4.13
N TYR A 72 -3.02 -0.32 -3.14
CA TYR A 72 -2.14 0.82 -3.28
C TYR A 72 -0.91 0.64 -2.39
N ILE A 73 0.28 0.67 -2.96
CA ILE A 73 1.52 0.44 -2.22
C ILE A 73 2.05 1.75 -1.68
N CYS A 74 2.26 1.82 -0.36
CA CYS A 74 2.84 3.00 0.25
C CYS A 74 3.76 2.65 1.42
N HIS A 75 4.65 3.58 1.79
CA HIS A 75 5.40 3.44 3.04
C HIS A 75 4.44 3.44 4.23
N ARG A 76 4.79 2.76 5.33
CA ARG A 76 3.98 2.81 6.56
C ARG A 76 3.71 4.23 7.06
N ILE A 77 4.70 5.13 6.95
CA ILE A 77 4.50 6.54 7.31
C ILE A 77 3.51 7.26 6.37
N CYS A 78 3.55 6.97 5.07
CA CYS A 78 2.60 7.50 4.10
C CYS A 78 1.20 6.92 4.33
N HIS A 79 1.11 5.63 4.69
CA HIS A 79 -0.13 4.95 5.03
C HIS A 79 -0.83 5.64 6.21
N THR A 80 -0.09 5.96 7.27
CA THR A 80 -0.61 6.75 8.40
C THR A 80 -1.12 8.12 7.94
N LYS A 81 -0.36 8.85 7.12
CA LYS A 81 -0.80 10.15 6.58
C LYS A 81 -2.09 10.05 5.77
N ILE A 82 -2.21 9.04 4.90
CA ILE A 82 -3.42 8.80 4.10
C ILE A 82 -4.63 8.58 5.00
N HIS A 83 -4.48 7.79 6.05
CA HIS A 83 -5.55 7.53 7.02
C HIS A 83 -5.91 8.77 7.84
N ASP A 84 -4.93 9.43 8.43
CA ASP A 84 -5.13 10.57 9.34
C ASP A 84 -5.72 11.79 8.63
N GLN A 85 -5.32 12.01 7.37
CA GLN A 85 -5.80 13.13 6.54
C GLN A 85 -6.97 12.74 5.63
N ASN A 86 -7.44 11.49 5.71
CA ASN A 86 -8.53 10.95 4.88
C ASN A 86 -8.31 11.22 3.37
N ILE A 87 -7.08 11.04 2.90
CA ILE A 87 -6.70 11.27 1.50
C ILE A 87 -7.30 10.17 0.63
N LYS A 88 -7.99 10.56 -0.43
CA LYS A 88 -8.47 9.62 -1.46
C LYS A 88 -7.34 9.37 -2.43
N VAL A 89 -6.80 8.16 -2.39
CA VAL A 89 -5.72 7.74 -3.28
C VAL A 89 -6.22 6.96 -4.48
N GLN A 90 -5.51 7.03 -5.59
CA GLN A 90 -5.69 6.17 -6.76
C GLN A 90 -4.35 5.55 -7.12
N GLN A 91 -4.33 4.47 -7.89
CA GLN A 91 -3.07 3.84 -8.28
C GLN A 91 -2.17 4.79 -9.09
N GLU A 92 -0.87 4.77 -8.80
CA GLU A 92 0.19 5.43 -9.60
C GLU A 92 0.06 6.95 -9.79
N ASP A 93 -0.62 7.65 -8.90
CA ASP A 93 -0.86 9.09 -9.01
C ASP A 93 0.10 9.97 -8.18
N PHE A 94 0.97 9.36 -7.37
CA PHE A 94 2.10 10.01 -6.67
C PHE A 94 1.73 11.33 -5.98
N GLN A 95 0.60 11.40 -5.30
CA GLN A 95 0.02 12.65 -4.77
C GLN A 95 0.88 13.32 -3.69
N GLY A 96 1.74 12.57 -3.01
CA GLY A 96 2.72 13.09 -2.08
C GLY A 96 3.87 13.84 -2.76
N PHE A 97 4.14 13.60 -4.05
CA PHE A 97 5.20 14.26 -4.81
C PHE A 97 4.89 15.74 -5.05
N LYS A 98 3.60 16.10 -5.23
CA LYS A 98 3.17 17.47 -5.51
C LYS A 98 3.50 18.47 -4.39
N LYS A 99 3.67 18.01 -3.15
CA LYS A 99 4.02 18.85 -2.01
C LYS A 99 5.50 19.23 -1.91
N GLU A 100 6.39 18.57 -2.66
CA GLU A 100 7.84 18.85 -2.59
C GLU A 100 8.34 19.80 -3.68
N MET A 101 7.48 20.19 -4.63
CA MET A 101 7.80 21.19 -5.67
C MET A 101 7.35 22.62 -5.32
N GLU A 102 6.74 22.81 -4.16
CA GLU A 102 6.27 24.13 -3.67
C GLU A 102 7.13 24.68 -2.51
N LEU A 103 8.37 24.20 -2.35
CA LEU A 103 9.33 24.69 -1.36
C LEU A 103 10.63 25.18 -2.01
#